data_AF-A0A2M6WS72-F1
#
_entry.id   AF-A0A2M6WS72-F1
#
_cell.length_a   1.000
_cell.length_b   1.000
_cell.length_c   1.000
_cell.angle_alpha   90.00
_cell.angle_beta   90.00
_cell.angle_gamma   90.00
#
_symmetry.space_group_name_H-M   'P 1'
#
loop_
_entity.id
_entity.type
_entity.pdbx_description
1 polymer ?
#
loop_
_entity_poly.entity_id
_entity_poly.type
_entity_poly.pdbx_seq_one_letter_code
_entity_poly.pdbx_strand_id
1 'polypeptide(L)' 'MPSRSFSDITQKQWEKACLKLGLAVETKSGKGSHILVKHPQTGHKYTIQKNLHKFINIKIFKKMLEWGFDEERIWEALK' A
#
# COMPACT_ATOMS: atom_id res chain seq x y z
N MET A 1 -20.26 -2.96 9.43
CA MET A 1 -19.18 -2.66 8.46
C MET A 1 -18.07 -1.94 9.22
N PRO A 2 -16.83 -2.45 9.31
CA PRO A 2 -15.75 -1.65 9.91
C PRO A 2 -15.62 -0.37 9.10
N SER A 3 -15.60 0.78 9.77
CA SER A 3 -15.50 2.07 9.09
C SER A 3 -14.21 2.11 8.27
N ARG A 4 -14.34 2.41 6.97
CA ARG A 4 -13.22 2.58 6.03
C ARG A 4 -12.44 3.84 6.43
N SER A 5 -11.55 3.73 7.43
CA SER A 5 -10.75 4.83 7.97
C SER A 5 -9.33 4.81 7.40
N PHE A 6 -8.87 5.95 6.90
CA PHE A 6 -7.48 6.16 6.49
C PHE A 6 -6.56 6.62 7.62
N SER A 7 -7.10 6.88 8.80
CA SER A 7 -6.34 7.48 9.92
C SER A 7 -5.39 6.48 10.58
N ASP A 8 -5.77 5.20 10.60
CA ASP A 8 -5.16 4.19 11.47
C ASP A 8 -4.47 3.05 10.69
N ILE A 9 -4.27 3.23 9.38
CA ILE A 9 -3.61 2.24 8.54
C ILE A 9 -2.09 2.39 8.68
N THR A 10 -1.46 1.32 9.14
CA THR A 10 -0.01 1.22 9.36
C THR A 10 0.74 0.75 8.11
N GLN A 11 2.06 1.00 8.05
CA GLN A 11 2.92 0.48 6.97
C GLN A 11 2.83 -1.05 6.86
N LYS A 12 2.72 -1.77 7.99
CA LYS A 12 2.61 -3.24 8.02
C LYS A 12 1.29 -3.74 7.42
N GLN A 13 0.20 -3.01 7.59
CA GLN A 13 -1.07 -3.32 6.91
C GLN A 13 -0.95 -3.12 5.41
N TRP A 14 -0.30 -2.03 4.97
CA TRP A 14 -0.03 -1.81 3.55
C TRP A 14 0.90 -2.87 2.95
N GLU A 15 1.94 -3.30 3.67
CA GLU A 15 2.81 -4.40 3.24
C GLU A 15 2.00 -5.66 2.96
N LYS A 16 1.18 -6.09 3.94
CA LYS A 16 0.30 -7.26 3.78
C LYS A 16 -0.70 -7.06 2.63
N ALA A 17 -1.30 -5.88 2.52
CA ALA A 17 -2.26 -5.58 1.47
C ALA A 17 -1.61 -5.65 0.09
N CYS A 18 -0.42 -5.08 -0.09
CA CYS A 18 0.33 -5.13 -1.35
C CYS A 18 0.65 -6.58 -1.74
N LEU A 19 1.09 -7.42 -0.80
CA LEU A 19 1.32 -8.83 -1.05
C LEU A 19 0.03 -9.57 -1.48
N LYS A 20 -1.10 -9.31 -0.81
CA LYS A 20 -2.41 -9.88 -1.18
C LYS A 20 -2.89 -9.41 -2.57
N LEU A 21 -2.56 -8.18 -2.95
CA LEU A 21 -2.86 -7.63 -4.28
C LEU A 21 -1.91 -8.17 -5.37
N GLY A 22 -0.93 -9.00 -5.01
CA GLY A 22 0.04 -9.59 -5.94
C GLY A 22 1.19 -8.65 -6.30
N LEU A 23 1.40 -7.58 -5.53
CA LEU A 23 2.53 -6.68 -5.68
C LEU A 23 3.76 -7.25 -4.96
N ALA A 24 4.94 -7.01 -5.52
CA ALA A 24 6.19 -7.35 -4.87
C ALA A 24 6.55 -6.28 -3.83
N VAL A 25 6.93 -6.69 -2.63
CA VAL A 25 7.34 -5.78 -1.56
C VAL A 25 8.79 -6.05 -1.18
N GLU A 26 9.62 -5.01 -1.22
CA GLU A 26 11.02 -5.03 -0.82
C GLU A 26 11.23 -4.17 0.42
N THR A 27 11.57 -4.82 1.52
CA THR A 27 11.81 -4.16 2.82
C THR A 27 13.28 -3.82 3.06
N LYS A 28 14.21 -4.46 2.33
CA LYS A 28 15.66 -4.27 2.47
C LYS A 28 16.25 -3.23 1.50
N SER A 29 15.48 -2.82 0.49
CA SER A 29 15.92 -1.91 -0.58
C SER A 29 15.47 -0.45 -0.34
N GLY A 30 14.69 -0.18 0.71
CA GLY A 30 14.24 1.15 1.07
C GLY A 30 15.30 1.93 1.86
N LYS A 31 15.22 3.27 1.84
CA LYS A 31 16.07 4.12 2.67
C LYS A 31 15.69 3.94 4.14
N GLY A 32 16.37 3.04 4.85
CA GLY A 32 16.10 2.73 6.26
C GLY A 32 14.80 1.95 6.44
N SER A 33 13.77 2.58 7.02
CA SER A 33 12.53 1.91 7.45
C SER A 33 11.37 1.98 6.46
N HIS A 34 11.65 2.39 5.22
CA HIS A 34 10.65 2.45 4.15
C HIS A 34 10.56 1.11 3.42
N ILE A 35 9.38 0.79 2.89
CA ILE A 35 9.19 -0.37 2.02
C ILE A 35 8.99 0.09 0.57
N LEU A 36 9.54 -0.64 -0.37
CA LEU A 36 9.37 -0.40 -1.80
C LEU A 36 8.38 -1.42 -2.36
N VAL A 37 7.30 -0.95 -2.96
CA VAL A 37 6.30 -1.78 -3.62
C VAL A 37 6.51 -1.69 -5.12
N LYS A 38 6.50 -2.83 -5.80
CA LYS A 38 6.69 -2.94 -7.25
C LYS A 38 5.52 -3.67 -7.89
N HIS A 39 4.99 -3.11 -8.96
CA HIS A 39 4.01 -3.77 -9.80
C HIS A 39 4.71 -4.77 -10.74
N PRO A 40 4.36 -6.07 -10.69
CA PRO A 40 5.11 -7.10 -11.40
C PRO A 40 5.01 -6.99 -12.93
N GLN A 41 3.86 -6.56 -13.45
CA GLN A 41 3.63 -6.51 -14.90
C GLN A 41 4.16 -5.23 -15.57
N THR A 42 3.92 -4.07 -14.96
CA THR A 42 4.29 -2.76 -15.52
C THR A 42 5.66 -2.25 -15.05
N GLY A 43 6.24 -2.89 -14.02
CA GLY A 43 7.49 -2.44 -13.42
C GLY A 43 7.38 -1.13 -12.61
N HIS A 44 6.18 -0.57 -12.46
CA HIS A 44 5.95 0.62 -11.65
C HIS A 44 6.37 0.40 -10.20
N LYS A 45 6.91 1.45 -9.57
CA LYS A 45 7.43 1.38 -8.21
C LYS A 45 6.84 2.50 -7.36
N TYR A 46 6.61 2.22 -6.09
CA TYR A 46 6.16 3.21 -5.12
C TYR A 46 6.75 2.92 -3.74
N THR A 47 7.22 3.96 -3.05
CA THR A 47 7.83 3.82 -1.72
C THR A 47 6.85 4.22 -0.63
N ILE A 48 6.60 3.31 0.32
CA ILE A 48 5.75 3.54 1.48
C ILE A 48 6.63 3.83 2.70
N GLN A 49 6.45 5.01 3.29
CA GLN A 49 7.19 5.47 4.46
C GLN A 49 6.72 4.75 5.73
N LYS A 50 7.55 4.71 6.79
CA LYS A 50 7.19 4.02 8.05
C LYS A 50 6.03 4.67 8.78
N ASN A 51 6.11 6.00 8.93
CA ASN A 51 5.13 6.78 9.66
C ASN A 51 4.08 7.28 8.67
N LEU A 52 2.90 6.66 8.71
CA LEU A 52 1.78 7.02 7.86
C LEU A 52 0.80 7.87 8.66
N HIS A 53 0.28 8.89 8.00
CA HIS A 53 -0.84 9.71 8.47
C HIS A 53 -1.88 9.76 7.37
N LYS A 54 -3.10 10.19 7.72
CA LYS A 54 -4.29 10.15 6.85
C LYS A 54 -4.02 10.54 5.40
N PHE A 55 -3.31 11.64 5.16
CA PHE A 55 -2.98 12.10 3.80
C PHE A 55 -2.07 11.15 3.03
N ILE A 56 -1.09 10.52 3.68
CA ILE A 56 -0.21 9.54 3.03
C ILE A 56 -1.00 8.27 2.71
N ASN A 57 -1.86 7.81 3.62
CA ASN A 57 -2.73 6.66 3.37
C ASN A 57 -3.66 6.88 2.17
N ILE A 58 -4.24 8.08 2.04
CA ILE A 58 -5.03 8.47 0.87
C ILE A 58 -4.18 8.43 -0.40
N LYS A 59 -2.93 8.91 -0.36
CA LYS A 59 -2.02 8.88 -1.52
C LYS A 59 -1.69 7.45 -1.95
N ILE A 60 -1.38 6.56 -1.00
CA ILE A 60 -1.11 5.15 -1.30
C ILE A 60 -2.35 4.51 -1.92
N PHE A 61 -3.53 4.77 -1.34
CA PHE A 61 -4.79 4.23 -1.86
C PHE A 61 -5.07 4.69 -3.29
N LYS A 62 -4.94 5.98 -3.57
CA LYS A 62 -5.04 6.52 -4.94
C LYS A 62 -4.04 5.88 -5.88
N LYS A 63 -2.82 5.61 -5.41
CA LYS A 63 -1.81 4.95 -6.23
C LYS A 63 -2.21 3.52 -6.62
N MET A 64 -2.87 2.80 -5.73
CA MET A 64 -3.41 1.47 -6.03
C MET A 64 -4.55 1.56 -7.06
N LEU A 65 -5.44 2.56 -6.94
CA LEU A 65 -6.46 2.81 -7.97
C LEU A 65 -5.83 3.14 -9.33
N GLU A 66 -4.79 3.98 -9.36
CA GLU A 66 -4.03 4.29 -10.58
C GLU A 66 -3.35 3.06 -11.20
N TRP A 67 -3.05 2.04 -10.39
CA TRP A 67 -2.50 0.76 -10.84
C TRP A 67 -3.57 -0.25 -11.26
N GLY A 68 -4.85 0.15 -11.26
CA GLY A 68 -5.96 -0.66 -11.76
C GLY A 68 -6.56 -1.62 -10.73
N PHE A 69 -6.28 -1.44 -9.44
CA PHE A 69 -6.97 -2.19 -8.38
C PHE A 69 -8.29 -1.53 -8.02
N ASP A 70 -9.36 -2.32 -7.90
CA ASP A 70 -10.66 -1.84 -7.47
C ASP A 70 -10.68 -1.42 -5.99
N GLU A 71 -11.51 -0.43 -5.65
CA GLU A 71 -11.62 0.11 -4.29
C GLU A 71 -11.89 -0.99 -3.25
N GLU A 72 -12.86 -1.86 -3.54
CA GLU A 72 -13.25 -2.95 -2.63
C GLU A 72 -12.11 -3.93 -2.41
N ARG A 73 -11.40 -4.31 -3.47
CA ARG A 73 -10.26 -5.21 -3.41
C ARG A 73 -9.12 -4.65 -2.56
N ILE A 74 -8.88 -3.34 -2.64
CA ILE A 74 -7.87 -2.67 -1.79
C ILE A 74 -8.32 -2.71 -0.32
N TRP A 75 -9.58 -2.42 -0.02
CA TRP A 75 -10.10 -2.50 1.35
C TRP A 75 -10.09 -3.91 1.92
N GLU A 76 -10.38 -4.93 1.11
CA GLU A 76 -10.27 -6.33 1.53
C GLU A 76 -8.83 -6.74 1.81
N ALA A 77 -7.89 -6.25 0.99
CA ALA A 77 -6.47 -6.49 1.22
C ALA A 77 -5.97 -5.86 2.53
N LEU A 78 -6.54 -4.71 2.92
CA LEU A 78 -6.23 -3.97 4.15
C LEU A 78 -6.85 -4.55 5.44
N LYS A 79 -7.82 -5.49 5.33
CA LYS A 79 -8.34 -6.26 6.47
C LYS A 79 -7.35 -7.32 6.95
#